data_AF-M1IRM4-F1
#
_entry.id   AF-M1IRM4-F1
#
_cell.length_a   1.000
_cell.length_b   1.000
_cell.length_c   1.000
_cell.angle_alpha   90.00
_cell.angle_beta   90.00
_cell.angle_gamma   90.00
#
_symmetry.space_group_name_H-M   'P 1'
#
loop_
_entity.id
_entity.type
_entity.pdbx_description
1 polymer ?
#
loop_
_entity_poly.entity_id
_entity_poly.type
_entity_poly.pdbx_seq_one_letter_code
_entity_poly.pdbx_strand_id
1 'polypeptide(L)'
;MKGTQTEIGLKELFMANSEDHLLLLFSSQKLEEVNKKEESEKIREKALVELGHARGILEKMIKYLGLEYITNWFEELNKKESEQLKEKFMLTATVYMLSKLLAEKLPERKNELETKSKEKYEEAKKLYERILYTS
;
A
#
# COMPACT_ATOMS: atom_id res chain seq x y z
N MET A 1 6.35 -21.04 19.12
CA MET A 1 7.05 -19.75 18.85
C MET A 1 7.41 -19.50 17.37
N LYS A 2 7.08 -20.37 16.39
CA LYS A 2 7.40 -20.12 14.95
C LYS A 2 6.32 -19.34 14.16
N GLY A 3 5.08 -19.27 14.67
CA GLY A 3 3.98 -18.57 14.00
C GLY A 3 4.09 -17.04 14.02
N THR A 4 4.59 -16.47 15.12
CA THR A 4 4.65 -15.00 15.32
C THR A 4 5.68 -14.31 14.45
N GLN A 5 6.87 -14.90 14.26
CA GLN A 5 7.91 -14.30 13.42
C GLN A 5 7.56 -14.32 11.94
N THR A 6 6.88 -15.38 11.48
CA THR A 6 6.41 -15.48 10.09
C THR A 6 5.30 -14.47 9.80
N GLU A 7 4.38 -14.27 10.76
CA GLU A 7 3.32 -13.27 10.66
C GLU A 7 3.88 -11.84 10.58
N ILE A 8 4.78 -11.47 11.48
CA ILE A 8 5.44 -10.16 11.49
C ILE A 8 6.16 -9.92 10.16
N GLY A 9 6.95 -10.89 9.71
CA GLY A 9 7.67 -10.77 8.44
C GLY A 9 6.76 -10.61 7.22
N LEU A 10 5.61 -11.29 7.19
CA LEU A 10 4.64 -11.12 6.10
C LEU A 10 3.98 -9.73 6.12
N LYS A 11 3.66 -9.20 7.30
CA LYS A 11 3.14 -7.84 7.46
C LYS A 11 4.16 -6.79 7.01
N GLU A 12 5.41 -6.93 7.43
CA GLU A 12 6.50 -6.03 7.05
C GLU A 12 6.74 -6.04 5.54
N LEU A 13 6.77 -7.21 4.91
CA LEU A 13 6.88 -7.32 3.45
C LEU A 13 5.69 -6.66 2.76
N PHE A 14 4.46 -6.93 3.22
CA PHE A 14 3.28 -6.30 2.64
C PHE A 14 3.34 -4.77 2.73
N MET A 15 3.77 -4.23 3.88
CA MET A 15 3.93 -2.79 4.08
C MET A 15 4.99 -2.20 3.14
N ALA A 16 6.15 -2.85 3.01
CA ALA A 16 7.23 -2.43 2.11
C ALA A 16 6.76 -2.41 0.64
N ASN A 17 6.14 -3.49 0.15
CA ASN A 17 5.65 -3.53 -1.24
C ASN A 17 4.50 -2.54 -1.49
N SER A 18 3.71 -2.21 -0.46
CA SER A 18 2.67 -1.18 -0.56
C SER A 18 3.28 0.22 -0.69
N GLU A 19 4.32 0.51 0.11
CA GLU A 19 5.10 1.74 0.03
C GLU A 19 5.77 1.89 -1.33
N ASP A 20 6.52 0.86 -1.77
CA ASP A 20 7.24 0.86 -3.03
C ASP A 20 6.30 1.04 -4.23
N HIS A 21 5.13 0.37 -4.22
CA HIS A 21 4.13 0.52 -5.26
C HIS A 21 3.73 1.99 -5.47
N LEU A 22 3.34 2.69 -4.40
CA LEU A 22 2.90 4.08 -4.52
C LEU A 22 4.08 5.03 -4.78
N LEU A 23 5.23 4.80 -4.16
CA LEU A 23 6.43 5.61 -4.39
C LEU A 23 6.84 5.58 -5.85
N LEU A 24 6.93 4.39 -6.45
CA LEU A 24 7.25 4.20 -7.86
C LEU A 24 6.15 4.77 -8.75
N LEU A 25 4.88 4.51 -8.44
CA LEU A 25 3.76 5.01 -9.23
C LEU A 25 3.76 6.55 -9.30
N PHE A 26 3.90 7.24 -8.16
CA PHE A 26 3.94 8.71 -8.14
C PHE A 26 5.21 9.26 -8.80
N SER A 27 6.35 8.59 -8.62
CA SER A 27 7.58 8.95 -9.33
C SER A 27 7.44 8.81 -10.84
N SER A 28 6.74 7.78 -11.33
CA SER A 28 6.44 7.64 -12.77
C SER A 28 5.58 8.78 -13.29
N GLN A 29 4.60 9.25 -12.50
CA GLN A 29 3.75 10.39 -12.86
C GLN A 29 4.58 11.68 -12.95
N LYS A 30 5.51 11.91 -12.01
CA LYS A 30 6.43 13.06 -12.07
C LYS A 30 7.34 13.03 -13.28
N LEU A 31 7.86 11.86 -13.66
CA LEU A 31 8.64 11.71 -14.88
C LEU A 31 7.83 12.05 -16.13
N GLU A 32 6.55 11.65 -16.17
CA GLU A 32 5.65 11.98 -17.27
C GLU A 32 5.37 13.49 -17.34
N GLU A 33 5.15 14.16 -16.20
CA GLU A 33 4.98 15.62 -16.10
C GLU A 33 6.18 16.41 -16.67
N VAL A 34 7.39 15.86 -16.58
CA VAL A 34 8.62 16.47 -17.14
C VAL A 34 9.03 15.89 -18.50
N ASN A 35 8.09 15.27 -19.24
CA ASN A 35 8.27 14.70 -20.58
C ASN A 35 9.30 13.56 -20.68
N LYS A 36 9.63 12.89 -19.57
CA LYS A 36 10.49 11.68 -19.54
C LYS A 36 9.64 10.41 -19.66
N LYS A 37 9.02 10.22 -20.84
CA LYS A 37 8.02 9.17 -21.07
C LYS A 37 8.58 7.76 -20.95
N GLU A 38 9.75 7.49 -21.54
CA GLU A 38 10.36 6.15 -21.52
C GLU A 38 10.75 5.74 -20.08
N GLU A 39 11.29 6.67 -19.30
CA GLU A 39 11.59 6.42 -17.89
C GLU A 39 10.32 6.27 -17.05
N SER A 40 9.28 7.07 -17.33
CA SER A 40 7.97 6.92 -16.68
C SER A 40 7.41 5.51 -16.87
N GLU A 41 7.43 4.99 -18.10
CA GLU A 41 6.93 3.65 -18.42
C GLU A 41 7.69 2.57 -17.64
N LYS A 42 9.04 2.61 -17.65
CA LYS A 42 9.88 1.66 -16.90
C LYS A 42 9.60 1.68 -15.40
N ILE A 43 9.40 2.85 -14.81
CA ILE A 43 9.10 2.98 -13.37
C ILE A 43 7.67 2.50 -13.08
N ARG A 44 6.71 2.76 -13.97
CA ARG A 44 5.33 2.29 -13.84
C ARG A 44 5.26 0.76 -13.87
N GLU A 45 6.02 0.11 -14.74
CA GLU A 45 6.12 -1.36 -14.78
C GLU A 45 6.60 -1.92 -13.44
N LYS A 46 7.64 -1.32 -12.84
CA LYS A 46 8.11 -1.71 -11.49
C LYS A 46 7.03 -1.52 -10.42
N ALA A 47 6.29 -0.41 -10.47
CA ALA A 47 5.18 -0.20 -9.55
C ALA A 47 4.13 -1.33 -9.65
N LEU A 48 3.84 -1.82 -10.85
CA LEU A 48 2.91 -2.94 -11.05
C LEU A 48 3.46 -4.27 -10.52
N VAL A 49 4.77 -4.50 -10.61
CA VAL A 49 5.43 -5.66 -9.98
C VAL A 49 5.23 -5.65 -8.47
N GLU A 50 5.42 -4.49 -7.81
CA GLU A 50 5.23 -4.38 -6.36
C GLU A 50 3.78 -4.56 -5.91
N LEU A 51 2.81 -4.11 -6.73
CA LEU A 51 1.39 -4.44 -6.54
C LEU A 51 1.16 -5.96 -6.60
N GLY A 52 1.81 -6.65 -7.54
CA GLY A 52 1.77 -8.11 -7.65
C GLY A 52 2.33 -8.79 -6.41
N HIS A 53 3.46 -8.31 -5.88
CA HIS A 53 4.05 -8.82 -4.63
C HIS A 53 3.12 -8.62 -3.44
N ALA A 54 2.60 -7.40 -3.24
CA ALA A 54 1.67 -7.09 -2.15
C ALA A 54 0.42 -8.00 -2.20
N ARG A 55 -0.15 -8.21 -3.39
CA ARG A 55 -1.27 -9.14 -3.60
C ARG A 55 -0.91 -10.56 -3.20
N GLY A 56 0.21 -11.09 -3.69
CA GLY A 56 0.65 -12.44 -3.37
C GLY A 56 0.93 -12.66 -1.88
N ILE A 57 1.46 -11.64 -1.20
CA ILE A 57 1.68 -11.67 0.25
C ILE A 57 0.34 -11.67 0.99
N LEU A 58 -0.61 -10.81 0.60
CA LEU A 58 -1.95 -10.80 1.19
C LEU A 58 -2.66 -12.15 1.07
N GLU A 59 -2.59 -12.78 -0.10
CA GLU A 59 -3.19 -14.10 -0.31
C GLU A 59 -2.56 -15.17 0.59
N LYS A 60 -1.23 -15.11 0.79
CA LYS A 60 -0.55 -15.98 1.76
C LYS A 60 -1.01 -15.69 3.18
N MET A 61 -1.11 -14.42 3.57
CA MET A 61 -1.57 -14.04 4.91
C MET A 61 -3.01 -14.51 5.16
N ILE A 62 -3.93 -14.30 4.22
CA ILE A 62 -5.32 -14.79 4.30
C ILE A 62 -5.33 -16.32 4.43
N LYS A 63 -4.51 -17.03 3.65
CA LYS A 63 -4.43 -18.49 3.70
C LYS A 63 -3.98 -19.00 5.08
N TYR A 64 -3.03 -18.34 5.74
CA TYR A 64 -2.44 -18.80 7.00
C TYR A 64 -3.13 -18.27 8.25
N LEU A 65 -3.66 -17.04 8.19
CA LEU A 65 -4.18 -16.29 9.35
C LEU A 65 -5.71 -16.13 9.29
N GLY A 66 -6.32 -16.33 8.11
CA GLY A 66 -7.74 -16.10 7.88
C GLY A 66 -8.07 -14.66 7.51
N LEU A 67 -9.20 -14.48 6.80
CA LEU A 67 -9.64 -13.15 6.34
C LEU A 67 -10.03 -12.23 7.51
N GLU A 68 -10.68 -12.77 8.54
CA GLU A 68 -11.07 -12.01 9.74
C GLU A 68 -9.86 -11.36 10.42
N TYR A 69 -8.76 -12.11 10.54
CA TYR A 69 -7.51 -11.61 11.10
C TYR A 69 -6.97 -10.40 10.32
N ILE A 70 -7.00 -10.48 8.99
CA ILE A 70 -6.53 -9.39 8.11
C ILE A 70 -7.44 -8.18 8.20
N THR A 71 -8.75 -8.39 8.32
CA THR A 71 -9.71 -7.31 8.57
C THR A 71 -9.42 -6.62 9.91
N ASN A 72 -9.14 -7.38 10.97
CA ASN A 72 -8.78 -6.79 12.26
C ASN A 72 -7.48 -5.98 12.18
N TRP A 73 -6.46 -6.50 11.51
CA TRP A 73 -5.21 -5.78 11.28
C TRP A 73 -5.43 -4.49 10.46
N PHE A 74 -6.31 -4.51 9.46
CA PHE A 74 -6.71 -3.33 8.71
C PHE A 74 -7.36 -2.26 9.62
N GLU A 75 -8.26 -2.66 10.53
CA GLU A 75 -8.87 -1.75 11.49
C GLU A 75 -7.86 -1.21 12.53
N GLU A 76 -6.84 -1.98 12.90
CA GLU A 76 -5.72 -1.50 13.74
C GLU A 76 -4.90 -0.43 13.01
N LEU A 77 -4.53 -0.67 11.75
CA LEU A 77 -3.77 0.28 10.95
C LEU A 77 -4.53 1.60 10.74
N ASN A 78 -5.85 1.55 10.59
CA ASN A 78 -6.70 2.75 10.48
C ASN A 78 -6.66 3.66 11.71
N LYS A 79 -6.24 3.13 12.88
CA LYS A 79 -6.12 3.88 14.14
C LYS A 79 -4.70 4.35 14.43
N LYS A 80 -3.72 3.90 13.65
CA LYS A 80 -2.33 4.31 13.83
C LYS A 80 -2.10 5.69 13.22
N GLU A 81 -1.37 6.51 13.98
CA GLU A 81 -0.88 7.80 13.53
C GLU A 81 0.64 7.83 13.70
N SER A 82 1.33 8.51 12.79
CA SER A 82 2.75 8.82 12.93
C SER A 82 2.99 10.28 12.58
N GLU A 83 3.83 10.94 13.37
CA GLU A 83 4.32 12.30 13.12
C GLU A 83 5.47 12.30 12.10
N GLN A 84 6.13 11.15 11.91
CA GLN A 84 7.23 11.02 10.95
C GLN A 84 6.67 10.88 9.54
N LEU A 85 7.10 11.78 8.64
CA LEU A 85 6.53 11.89 7.30
C LEU A 85 6.64 10.59 6.48
N LYS A 86 7.80 9.91 6.54
CA LYS A 86 8.05 8.66 5.81
C LYS A 86 7.19 7.51 6.35
N GLU A 87 7.16 7.34 7.68
CA GLU A 87 6.31 6.32 8.30
C GLU A 87 4.82 6.59 8.02
N LYS A 88 4.39 7.85 8.05
CA LYS A 88 3.02 8.24 7.68
C LYS A 88 2.70 7.89 6.23
N PHE A 89 3.64 8.07 5.30
CA PHE A 89 3.48 7.64 3.92
C PHE A 89 3.33 6.12 3.81
N MET A 90 4.23 5.35 4.43
CA MET A 90 4.16 3.88 4.46
C MET A 90 2.84 3.36 5.04
N LEU A 91 2.38 3.90 6.18
CA LEU A 91 1.09 3.53 6.79
C LEU A 91 -0.08 3.85 5.85
N THR A 92 -0.09 5.04 5.26
CA THR A 92 -1.11 5.46 4.29
C THR A 92 -1.14 4.55 3.06
N ALA A 93 0.03 4.21 2.52
CA ALA A 93 0.18 3.31 1.39
C ALA A 93 -0.30 1.89 1.71
N THR A 94 -0.01 1.40 2.91
CA THR A 94 -0.48 0.09 3.40
C THR A 94 -2.00 0.06 3.50
N VAL A 95 -2.62 1.11 4.08
CA VAL A 95 -4.10 1.20 4.19
C VAL A 95 -4.73 1.33 2.81
N TYR A 96 -4.14 2.10 1.89
CA TYR A 96 -4.56 2.15 0.49
C TYR A 96 -4.61 0.74 -0.13
N MET A 97 -3.52 -0.01 0.02
CA MET A 97 -3.35 -1.32 -0.60
C MET A 97 -4.30 -2.36 -0.02
N LEU A 98 -4.42 -2.41 1.32
CA LEU A 98 -5.39 -3.29 1.98
C LEU A 98 -6.82 -2.95 1.58
N SER A 99 -7.21 -1.67 1.58
CA SER A 99 -8.57 -1.27 1.18
C SER A 99 -8.88 -1.73 -0.23
N LYS A 100 -7.94 -1.51 -1.16
CA LYS A 100 -8.07 -1.92 -2.57
C LYS A 100 -8.25 -3.43 -2.72
N LEU A 101 -7.37 -4.21 -2.09
CA LEU A 101 -7.36 -5.66 -2.27
C LEU A 101 -8.46 -6.35 -1.47
N LEU A 102 -8.84 -5.84 -0.29
CA LEU A 102 -9.95 -6.37 0.49
C LEU A 102 -11.31 -6.10 -0.18
N ALA A 103 -11.47 -5.01 -0.94
CA ALA A 103 -12.68 -4.76 -1.71
C ALA A 103 -12.99 -5.90 -2.71
N GLU A 104 -11.96 -6.62 -3.18
CA GLU A 104 -12.11 -7.79 -4.05
C GLU A 104 -12.49 -9.06 -3.29
N LYS A 105 -12.24 -9.11 -1.97
CA LYS A 105 -12.46 -10.27 -1.11
C LYS A 105 -13.69 -10.14 -0.20
N LEU A 106 -14.18 -8.93 0.04
CA LEU A 106 -15.30 -8.58 0.92
C LEU A 106 -16.38 -7.79 0.15
N PRO A 107 -17.23 -8.47 -0.66
CA PRO A 107 -18.24 -7.82 -1.50
C PRO A 107 -19.21 -6.93 -0.71
N GLU A 108 -19.52 -7.31 0.53
CA GLU A 108 -20.42 -6.60 1.44
C GLU A 108 -19.85 -5.25 1.92
N ARG A 109 -18.52 -5.09 1.90
CA ARG A 109 -17.83 -3.83 2.24
C ARG A 109 -17.22 -3.13 1.02
N LYS A 110 -17.48 -3.62 -0.19
CA LYS A 110 -16.80 -3.17 -1.42
C LYS A 110 -16.80 -1.64 -1.60
N ASN A 111 -17.96 -1.01 -1.51
CA ASN A 111 -18.08 0.45 -1.74
C ASN A 111 -17.33 1.27 -0.68
N GLU A 112 -17.38 0.84 0.58
CA GLU A 112 -16.65 1.46 1.70
C GLU A 112 -15.14 1.38 1.44
N LEU A 113 -14.65 0.18 1.11
CA LEU A 113 -13.23 -0.09 0.89
C LEU A 113 -12.69 0.60 -0.38
N GLU A 114 -13.45 0.65 -1.46
CA GLU A 114 -13.08 1.39 -2.67
C GLU A 114 -13.00 2.89 -2.41
N THR A 115 -13.92 3.44 -1.61
CA THR A 115 -13.91 4.84 -1.21
C THR A 115 -12.67 5.14 -0.36
N LYS A 116 -12.42 4.32 0.67
CA LYS A 116 -11.24 4.42 1.53
C LYS A 116 -9.94 4.33 0.72
N SER A 117 -9.87 3.42 -0.25
CA SER A 117 -8.73 3.28 -1.14
C SER A 117 -8.48 4.58 -1.92
N LYS A 118 -9.51 5.20 -2.50
CA LYS A 118 -9.37 6.48 -3.21
C LYS A 118 -8.90 7.60 -2.27
N GLU A 119 -9.47 7.71 -1.08
CA GLU A 119 -9.05 8.71 -0.09
C GLU A 119 -7.57 8.57 0.29
N LYS A 120 -7.14 7.34 0.57
CA LYS A 120 -5.75 7.05 0.97
C LYS A 120 -4.77 7.20 -0.18
N TYR A 121 -5.19 6.95 -1.42
CA TYR A 121 -4.39 7.27 -2.60
C TYR A 121 -4.10 8.78 -2.69
N GLU A 122 -5.12 9.63 -2.56
CA GLU A 122 -4.95 11.09 -2.60
C GLU A 122 -4.14 11.61 -1.41
N GLU A 123 -4.33 11.03 -0.21
CA GLU A 123 -3.51 11.35 0.96
C GLU A 123 -2.04 10.97 0.74
N ALA A 124 -1.77 9.75 0.24
CA ALA A 124 -0.42 9.29 -0.05
C ALA A 124 0.26 10.18 -1.10
N LYS A 125 -0.47 10.62 -2.13
CA LYS A 125 0.05 11.54 -3.14
C LYS A 125 0.50 12.86 -2.52
N LYS A 126 -0.30 13.46 -1.62
CA LYS A 126 0.08 14.69 -0.89
C LYS A 126 1.30 14.47 0.00
N LEU A 127 1.41 13.32 0.66
CA LEU A 127 2.57 12.98 1.48
C LEU A 127 3.83 12.80 0.64
N TYR A 128 3.72 12.15 -0.52
CA TYR A 128 4.80 11.99 -1.48
C TYR A 128 5.35 13.33 -1.96
N GLU A 129 4.48 14.28 -2.36
CA GLU A 129 4.90 15.63 -2.75
C GLU A 129 5.68 16.30 -1.62
N ARG A 130 5.19 16.20 -0.38
CA ARG A 130 5.91 16.75 0.77
C ARG A 130 7.28 16.11 0.93
N ILE A 131 7.40 14.78 0.82
CA ILE A 131 8.69 14.06 0.91
C ILE A 131 9.66 14.57 -0.15
N LEU A 132 9.20 14.73 -1.39
CA LEU A 132 10.01 15.20 -2.51
C LEU A 132 10.61 16.60 -2.27
N TYR A 133 9.87 17.48 -1.61
CA TYR A 133 10.28 18.88 -1.36
C TYR A 133 10.88 19.14 0.03
N THR A 134 10.93 18.12 0.91
CA THR A 134 11.62 18.22 2.22
C THR A 134 12.91 17.39 2.31
N SER A 135 13.27 16.69 1.22
CA SER A 135 14.55 15.97 1.08
C SER A 135 15.59 16.86 0.42
#